data_AF-A0A924LWE8-F1
#
_entry.id   AF-A0A924LWE8-F1
#
_cell.length_a   1.000
_cell.length_b   1.000
_cell.length_c   1.000
_cell.angle_alpha   90.00
_cell.angle_beta   90.00
_cell.angle_gamma   90.00
#
_symmetry.space_group_name_H-M   'P 1'
#
loop_
_entity.id
_entity.type
_entity.pdbx_description
1 polymer ?
#
loop_
_entity_poly.entity_id
_entity_poly.type
_entity_poly.pdbx_seq_one_letter_code
_entity_poly.pdbx_strand_id
1 'polypeptide(L)' 'MRVLIVSYYFPPAAGGGVQRVLKWAKYLPQSGVEVHVLTPDDPKWINSGGGLHV' A
#
# COMPACT_ATOMS: atom_id res chain seq x y z
N MET A 1 -3.24 16.80 -10.83
CA MET A 1 -3.76 16.66 -9.45
C MET A 1 -2.77 15.83 -8.64
N ARG A 2 -2.56 16.13 -7.35
CA ARG A 2 -1.64 15.39 -6.47
C ARG A 2 -2.40 14.74 -5.33
N VAL A 3 -2.07 13.49 -5.01
CA VAL A 3 -2.68 12.71 -3.93
C VAL A 3 -1.60 12.04 -3.09
N LEU A 4 -1.72 12.19 -1.78
CA LEU A 4 -0.97 11.41 -0.78
C LEU A 4 -1.92 10.39 -0.15
N ILE A 5 -1.59 9.11 -0.28
CA ILE A 5 -2.31 8.03 0.40
C ILE A 5 -1.51 7.61 1.63
N VAL A 6 -2.11 7.72 2.81
CA VAL A 6 -1.49 7.25 4.07
C VAL A 6 -2.13 5.90 4.42
N SER A 7 -1.32 4.85 4.49
CA SER A 7 -1.80 3.50 4.78
C SER A 7 -0.80 2.73 5.62
N TYR A 8 -1.29 2.02 6.63
CA TYR A 8 -0.51 1.01 7.36
C TYR A 8 -0.33 -0.28 6.55
N TYR A 9 -1.18 -0.53 5.55
CA TYR A 9 -1.22 -1.74 4.75
C TYR A 9 -0.88 -1.40 3.29
N PHE A 10 0.39 -1.60 2.91
CA PHE A 10 0.91 -1.43 1.55
C PHE A 10 2.01 -2.48 1.31
N PRO A 11 2.32 -2.91 0.06
CA PRO A 11 3.39 -3.88 -0.15
C PRO A 11 4.69 -3.44 0.55
N PRO A 12 5.39 -4.36 1.25
CA PRO A 12 5.26 -5.82 1.16
C PRO A 12 4.20 -6.46 2.09
N ALA A 13 3.39 -5.70 2.82
CA ALA A 13 2.27 -6.25 3.59
C ALA A 13 1.32 -7.09 2.70
N ALA A 14 0.61 -8.06 3.30
CA ALA A 14 -0.40 -8.88 2.64
C ALA A 14 -1.80 -8.67 3.24
N GLY A 15 -2.85 -9.11 2.52
CA GLY A 15 -4.25 -9.07 2.99
C GLY A 15 -5.16 -8.12 2.22
N GLY A 16 -6.46 -8.14 2.55
CA GLY A 16 -7.50 -7.39 1.82
C GLY A 16 -7.32 -5.86 1.85
N GLY A 17 -6.73 -5.32 2.93
CA GLY A 17 -6.46 -3.88 3.06
C GLY A 17 -5.46 -3.35 2.03
N VAL A 18 -4.46 -4.17 1.67
CA VAL A 18 -3.40 -3.83 0.71
C VAL A 18 -3.95 -3.66 -0.71
N GLN A 19 -4.90 -4.52 -1.10
CA GLN A 19 -5.42 -4.57 -2.47
C GLN A 19 -6.09 -3.26 -2.91
N ARG A 20 -6.77 -2.56 -1.99
CA ARG A 20 -7.43 -1.28 -2.33
C ARG A 20 -6.40 -0.20 -2.63
N VAL A 21 -5.45 0.01 -1.73
CA VAL A 21 -4.41 1.03 -1.89
C VAL A 21 -3.53 0.72 -3.10
N LEU A 22 -3.20 -0.55 -3.32
CA LEU A 22 -2.43 -0.99 -4.48
C LEU A 22 -3.15 -0.70 -5.81
N LYS A 23 -4.46 -0.94 -5.91
CA LYS A 23 -5.24 -0.58 -7.11
C LYS A 23 -5.23 0.93 -7.35
N TRP A 24 -5.37 1.74 -6.30
CA TRP A 24 -5.34 3.19 -6.43
C TRP A 24 -3.97 3.68 -6.92
N ALA A 25 -2.90 3.21 -6.30
CA ALA A 25 -1.53 3.53 -6.71
C ALA A 25 -1.21 3.06 -8.15
N LYS A 26 -1.84 1.98 -8.62
CA LYS A 26 -1.65 1.45 -9.98
C LYS A 26 -2.45 2.21 -11.06
N TYR A 27 -3.71 2.55 -10.78
CA TYR A 27 -4.63 3.03 -11.83
C TYR A 27 -4.79 4.55 -11.87
N LEU A 28 -4.71 5.26 -10.74
CA LEU A 28 -4.85 6.73 -10.72
C LEU A 28 -3.77 7.45 -11.56
N PRO A 29 -2.50 6.99 -11.62
CA PRO A 29 -1.51 7.58 -12.52
C PRO A 29 -1.91 7.55 -14.00
N GLN A 30 -2.69 6.55 -14.42
CA GLN A 30 -3.18 6.44 -15.80
C GLN A 30 -4.21 7.53 -16.14
N SER A 31 -4.80 8.18 -15.14
CA SER A 31 -5.71 9.33 -15.28
C SER A 31 -5.01 10.68 -15.07
N GLY A 32 -3.67 10.73 -15.08
CA GLY A 32 -2.90 11.97 -14.89
C GLY A 32 -2.82 12.45 -13.44
N VAL A 33 -3.10 11.57 -12.47
CA VAL A 33 -2.96 11.87 -11.04
C VAL A 33 -1.58 11.47 -10.55
N GLU A 34 -0.86 12.41 -9.96
CA GLU A 34 0.40 12.12 -9.27
C GLU A 34 0.08 11.51 -7.90
N VAL A 35 0.49 10.25 -7.67
CA VAL A 35 0.16 9.50 -6.46
C VAL A 35 1.43 9.20 -5.68
N HIS A 36 1.38 9.51 -4.39
CA HIS A 36 2.40 9.16 -3.41
C HIS A 36 1.78 8.29 -2.32
N VAL A 37 2.51 7.30 -1.83
CA VAL A 37 2.05 6.43 -0.73
C VAL A 37 3.00 6.56 0.44
N LEU A 38 2.47 6.95 1.60
CA LEU A 38 3.17 6.95 2.88
C LEU A 38 2.73 5.73 3.68
N THR A 39 3.69 4.86 3.98
CA THR A 39 3.52 3.66 4.80
C THR A 39 4.62 3.60 5.85
N PRO A 40 4.35 3.02 7.04
CA PRO A 40 5.39 2.78 8.02
C PRO A 40 6.48 1.84 7.49
N ASP A 41 7.69 2.02 7.99
CA ASP A 41 8.85 1.14 7.82
C ASP A 41 9.03 0.14 8.98
N ASP A 42 8.12 0.16 9.96
CA ASP A 42 8.11 -0.77 11.10
C ASP A 42 8.00 -2.23 10.60
N PRO A 43 8.92 -3.12 11.00
CA PRO A 43 8.94 -4.52 10.59
C PRO A 43 7.62 -5.27 10.81
N LYS A 44 6.80 -4.89 11.79
CA LYS A 44 5.51 -5.56 12.06
C LYS A 44 4.51 -5.48 10.91
N TRP A 45 4.65 -4.47 10.04
CA TRP A 45 3.81 -4.28 8.85
C TRP A 45 4.48 -4.77 7.56
N ILE A 46 5.75 -5.13 7.62
CA ILE A 46 6.53 -5.63 6.49
C ILE A 46 6.43 -7.16 6.50
N ASN A 47 5.75 -7.76 5.50
CA ASN A 47 5.75 -9.22 5.41
C ASN A 47 7.03 -9.70 4.72
N SER A 48 7.95 -10.25 5.52
CA SER A 48 9.24 -10.81 5.05
C SER A 48 9.19 -12.30 4.69
N GLY A 49 8.00 -12.90 4.52
CA GLY A 49 7.87 -14.32 4.13
C GLY A 49 7.61 -15.29 5.28
N GLY A 50 6.95 -14.85 6.35
CA GLY A 50 6.46 -15.70 7.44
C GLY A 50 4.95 -15.59 7.54
N GLY A 51 4.26 -16.74 7.57
CA GLY A 51 2.81 -16.86 7.53
C GLY A 51 2.08 -15.91 8.47
N LEU A 52 0.99 -15.36 7.96
CA LEU A 52 -0.03 -14.68 8.75
C LEU A 52 -0.57 -15.71 9.76
N HIS A 53 -0.09 -15.68 11.00
CA HIS A 53 -0.75 -16.37 12.10
C HIS A 53 -1.99 -15.52 12.46
N VAL A 54 -3.10 -15.83 11.78
CA VAL A 54 -4.46 -15.51 12.25
C VAL A 54 -4.87 -16.48 13.34
#